data_AF-A0A117SL42-F1
#
_entry.id   AF-A0A117SL42-F1
#
_cell.length_a   1.000
_cell.length_b   1.000
_cell.length_c   1.000
_cell.angle_alpha   90.00
_cell.angle_beta   90.00
_cell.angle_gamma   90.00
#
_symmetry.space_group_name_H-M   'P 1'
#
loop_
_entity.id
_entity.type
_entity.pdbx_description
1 polymer ?
#
loop_
_entity_poly.entity_id
_entity_poly.type
_entity_poly.pdbx_seq_one_letter_code
_entity_poly.pdbx_strand_id
1 'polypeptide(L)'
;MGKRTVFLLVLFNVASCVLVYALSAVYIVEETAVNVLESGTYWLGMLLTASAVMIFSYFFVSVIYKGYKRNMMMINKSIDEIAKGNFHKKVKLNAAGDLAKLADNINGMLSTIKKLIGDTVSIAEKTDIHTAKVALNAEATEKASEEISVAVSEIAKAIVYQAEYIEETRNKAFDLVKSTGKITDYTAKAIDISNSMQKSITENSIVLDNMIEKVKYSSQMGIRLNETIIGLKSEFEKINQITDTVAYISDQTNLLALNAAIEAARAGEAGRGFSVVSEEIRKLASQSASSADMIRSLIEKNIELIDKIGIEIEDVSIAANDNLQFANKAKNAFGEIKSVTNETVQIIGNISEVSGNEKIIAADIEDAIKEISAVAQQTSANIEETSAASEEQSGSMALAFDSIKSLKEMTREMSDMSNTYVKYLKYDEETKKLINEGLNILREISLDKKLYDMEWDKTSVLLRQYTDKYKQFSILSILDNKGIFRGCNHIEYNKLVDNLDFSHRDYYKEPMKGNDYISEPLISIPSYVYGVPISCPIRNGNEIIGAVMGEICIE
;
A
#
# COMPACT_ATOMS: atom_id res chain seq x y z
N MET A 1 -34.89 -75.32 12.10
CA MET A 1 -35.44 -76.58 12.65
C MET A 1 -34.81 -76.88 14.00
N GLY A 2 -35.46 -76.45 15.07
CA GLY A 2 -35.04 -76.81 16.42
C GLY A 2 -35.28 -78.31 16.69
N LYS A 3 -34.73 -78.83 17.79
CA LYS A 3 -35.04 -80.17 18.30
C LYS A 3 -36.55 -80.46 18.29
N ARG A 4 -37.39 -79.44 18.53
CA ARG A 4 -38.85 -79.49 18.42
C ARG A 4 -39.39 -79.79 17.02
N THR A 5 -38.81 -79.24 15.96
CA THR A 5 -39.29 -79.48 14.58
C THR A 5 -38.90 -80.88 14.11
N VAL A 6 -37.71 -81.34 14.49
CA VAL A 6 -37.27 -82.72 14.28
C VAL A 6 -38.15 -83.67 15.09
N PHE A 7 -38.44 -83.33 16.35
CA PHE A 7 -39.35 -84.08 17.20
C PHE A 7 -40.78 -84.10 16.66
N LEU A 8 -41.27 -83.01 16.08
CA LEU A 8 -42.57 -82.92 15.40
C LEU A 8 -42.61 -83.69 14.08
N LEU A 9 -41.51 -83.73 13.32
CA LEU A 9 -41.40 -84.55 12.11
C LEU A 9 -41.31 -86.04 12.44
N VAL A 10 -40.62 -86.37 13.54
CA VAL A 10 -40.62 -87.73 14.11
C VAL A 10 -42.01 -88.07 14.63
N LEU A 11 -42.66 -87.20 15.39
CA LEU A 11 -44.04 -87.38 15.86
C LEU A 11 -45.03 -87.48 14.71
N PHE A 12 -44.87 -86.70 13.66
CA PHE A 12 -45.72 -86.75 12.48
C PHE A 12 -45.48 -88.02 11.69
N ASN A 13 -44.23 -88.46 11.50
CA ASN A 13 -43.94 -89.76 10.88
C ASN A 13 -44.46 -90.91 11.74
N VAL A 14 -44.29 -90.86 13.06
CA VAL A 14 -44.82 -91.85 14.01
C VAL A 14 -46.35 -91.84 13.99
N ALA A 15 -46.99 -90.68 13.98
CA ALA A 15 -48.44 -90.54 13.86
C ALA A 15 -48.94 -91.02 12.49
N SER A 16 -48.19 -90.78 11.41
CA SER A 16 -48.49 -91.29 10.06
C SER A 16 -48.35 -92.81 10.04
N CYS A 17 -47.33 -93.37 10.70
CA CYS A 17 -47.17 -94.81 10.87
C CYS A 17 -48.34 -95.39 11.64
N VAL A 18 -48.74 -94.76 12.76
CA VAL A 18 -49.88 -95.17 13.58
C VAL A 18 -51.20 -95.04 12.80
N LEU A 19 -51.35 -94.02 11.96
CA LEU A 19 -52.53 -93.84 11.11
C LEU A 19 -52.58 -94.88 9.99
N VAL A 20 -51.43 -95.21 9.36
CA VAL A 20 -51.32 -96.32 8.40
C VAL A 20 -51.57 -97.66 9.10
N TYR A 21 -51.10 -97.84 10.33
CA TYR A 21 -51.36 -99.01 11.17
C TYR A 21 -52.85 -99.13 11.53
N ALA A 22 -53.49 -98.01 11.86
CA ALA A 22 -54.91 -97.95 12.19
C ALA A 22 -55.79 -98.14 10.94
N LEU A 23 -55.45 -97.52 9.81
CA LEU A 23 -56.19 -97.67 8.55
C LEU A 23 -56.00 -99.05 7.92
N SER A 24 -54.80 -99.65 8.00
CA SER A 24 -54.59 -101.03 7.57
C SER A 24 -55.29 -102.02 8.49
N ALA A 25 -55.32 -101.78 9.81
CA ALA A 25 -56.13 -102.56 10.73
C ALA A 25 -57.63 -102.42 10.44
N VAL A 26 -58.14 -101.22 10.14
CA VAL A 26 -59.56 -100.97 9.82
C VAL A 26 -59.96 -101.57 8.47
N TYR A 27 -59.14 -101.41 7.42
CA TYR A 27 -59.41 -101.97 6.09
C TYR A 27 -59.47 -103.50 6.12
N ILE A 28 -58.62 -104.14 6.92
CA ILE A 28 -58.58 -105.61 7.05
C ILE A 28 -59.74 -106.14 7.91
N VAL A 29 -60.17 -105.38 8.93
CA VAL A 29 -61.34 -105.73 9.76
C VAL A 29 -62.64 -105.66 8.96
N GLU A 30 -62.71 -104.82 7.92
CA GLU A 30 -63.90 -104.71 7.06
C GLU A 30 -63.98 -105.81 5.99
N GLU A 31 -62.86 -106.41 5.56
CA GLU A 31 -62.84 -107.35 4.43
C GLU A 31 -62.70 -108.85 4.79
N THR A 32 -62.30 -109.24 6.02
CA THR A 32 -62.22 -110.68 6.37
C THR A 32 -62.57 -111.03 7.81
N ALA A 33 -63.78 -111.60 7.99
CA ALA A 33 -64.23 -112.19 9.23
C ALA A 33 -63.63 -113.61 9.45
N VAL A 34 -63.00 -113.80 10.62
CA VAL A 34 -63.00 -115.02 11.46
C VAL A 34 -61.92 -116.13 11.33
N ASN A 35 -60.98 -116.22 10.37
CA ASN A 35 -60.04 -117.38 10.41
C ASN A 35 -58.55 -117.19 10.00
N VAL A 36 -57.96 -116.01 10.22
CA VAL A 36 -56.52 -115.78 9.91
C VAL A 36 -55.67 -115.37 11.14
N LEU A 37 -56.29 -115.24 12.32
CA LEU A 37 -55.64 -114.73 13.54
C LEU A 37 -54.62 -115.68 14.22
N GLU A 38 -54.48 -116.94 13.79
CA GLU A 38 -53.59 -117.93 14.43
C GLU A 38 -52.27 -118.25 13.68
N SER A 39 -51.98 -117.62 12.53
CA SER A 39 -50.72 -117.87 11.81
C SER A 39 -49.64 -116.85 12.16
N GLY A 40 -48.61 -117.29 12.90
CA GLY A 40 -47.48 -116.46 13.36
C GLY A 40 -46.68 -115.75 12.25
N THR A 41 -46.90 -116.11 10.99
CA THR A 41 -46.31 -115.45 9.81
C THR A 41 -46.85 -114.04 9.57
N TYR A 42 -48.11 -113.73 9.91
CA TYR A 42 -48.68 -112.38 9.71
C TYR A 42 -48.17 -111.38 10.74
N TRP A 43 -48.10 -111.78 12.01
CA TRP A 43 -47.52 -110.96 13.08
C TRP A 43 -46.04 -110.65 12.79
N LEU A 44 -45.30 -111.61 12.23
CA LEU A 44 -43.91 -111.41 11.79
C LEU A 44 -43.82 -110.41 10.63
N GLY A 45 -44.73 -110.49 9.64
CA GLY A 45 -44.80 -109.55 8.52
C GLY A 45 -45.10 -108.12 8.94
N MET A 46 -46.07 -107.91 9.84
CA MET A 46 -46.38 -106.59 10.41
C MET A 46 -45.22 -106.00 11.24
N LEU A 47 -44.54 -106.85 12.03
CA LEU A 47 -43.36 -106.41 12.78
C LEU A 47 -42.23 -105.96 11.85
N LEU A 48 -41.99 -106.70 10.75
CA LEU A 48 -40.95 -106.36 9.78
C LEU A 48 -41.25 -105.05 9.04
N THR A 49 -42.50 -104.79 8.64
CA THR A 49 -42.88 -103.52 7.98
C THR A 49 -42.81 -102.35 8.95
N ALA A 50 -43.30 -102.49 10.19
CA ALA A 50 -43.17 -101.45 11.22
C ALA A 50 -41.69 -101.13 11.52
N SER A 51 -40.85 -102.16 11.58
CA SER A 51 -39.40 -102.01 11.77
C SER A 51 -38.75 -101.30 10.60
N ALA A 52 -39.09 -101.67 9.36
CA ALA A 52 -38.56 -101.04 8.15
C ALA A 52 -38.94 -99.55 8.06
N VAL A 53 -40.18 -99.20 8.39
CA VAL A 53 -40.63 -97.80 8.42
C VAL A 53 -39.96 -97.02 9.55
N MET A 54 -39.76 -97.62 10.74
CA MET A 54 -39.00 -96.99 11.82
C MET A 54 -37.54 -96.74 11.43
N ILE A 55 -36.88 -97.71 10.79
CA ILE A 55 -35.50 -97.58 10.31
C ILE A 55 -35.41 -96.52 9.21
N PHE A 56 -36.34 -96.51 8.25
CA PHE A 56 -36.37 -95.53 7.18
C PHE A 56 -36.66 -94.11 7.72
N SER A 57 -37.62 -93.96 8.63
CA SER A 57 -37.91 -92.69 9.31
C SER A 57 -36.71 -92.19 10.11
N TYR A 58 -36.06 -93.07 10.89
CA TYR A 58 -34.85 -92.74 11.61
C TYR A 58 -33.71 -92.32 10.67
N PHE A 59 -33.51 -93.06 9.58
CA PHE A 59 -32.50 -92.73 8.56
C PHE A 59 -32.79 -91.38 7.91
N PHE A 60 -34.03 -91.15 7.47
CA PHE A 60 -34.46 -89.90 6.82
C PHE A 60 -34.32 -88.70 7.76
N VAL A 61 -34.77 -88.82 9.02
CA VAL A 61 -34.61 -87.78 10.05
C VAL A 61 -33.13 -87.56 10.38
N SER A 62 -32.32 -88.62 10.46
CA SER A 62 -30.88 -88.52 10.72
C SER A 62 -30.15 -87.76 9.60
N VAL A 63 -30.52 -88.00 8.33
CA VAL A 63 -29.98 -87.27 7.17
C VAL A 63 -30.35 -85.78 7.25
N ILE A 64 -31.61 -85.43 7.49
CA ILE A 64 -32.06 -84.04 7.63
C ILE A 64 -31.39 -83.35 8.83
N TYR A 65 -31.33 -84.02 9.98
CA TYR A 65 -30.72 -83.47 11.19
C TYR A 65 -29.22 -83.25 11.04
N LYS A 66 -28.50 -84.19 10.42
CA LYS A 66 -27.06 -84.02 10.11
C LYS A 66 -26.83 -82.85 9.17
N GLY A 67 -27.66 -82.68 8.13
CA GLY A 67 -27.61 -81.53 7.23
C GLY A 67 -27.85 -80.20 7.94
N TYR A 68 -28.91 -80.12 8.74
CA TYR A 68 -29.23 -78.91 9.52
C TYR A 68 -28.15 -78.55 10.55
N LYS A 69 -27.67 -79.55 11.32
CA LYS A 69 -26.60 -79.36 12.31
C LYS A 69 -25.31 -78.88 11.66
N ARG A 70 -24.92 -79.45 10.52
CA ARG A 70 -23.75 -79.03 9.75
C ARG A 70 -23.86 -77.57 9.30
N ASN A 71 -24.98 -77.19 8.69
CA ASN A 71 -25.20 -75.81 8.22
C ASN A 71 -25.24 -74.79 9.38
N MET A 72 -25.84 -75.15 10.53
CA MET A 72 -25.80 -74.31 11.74
C MET A 72 -24.40 -74.16 12.34
N MET A 73 -23.60 -75.23 12.37
CA MET A 73 -22.20 -75.15 12.80
C MET A 73 -21.38 -74.25 11.88
N MET A 74 -21.62 -74.30 10.57
CA MET A 74 -20.97 -73.40 9.61
C MET A 74 -21.37 -71.94 9.84
N ILE A 75 -22.66 -71.63 10.04
CA ILE A 75 -23.11 -70.27 10.39
C ILE A 75 -22.45 -69.79 11.69
N ASN A 76 -22.46 -70.59 12.76
CA ASN A 76 -21.84 -70.19 14.02
C ASN A 76 -20.35 -69.92 13.87
N LYS A 77 -19.63 -70.76 13.11
CA LYS A 77 -18.22 -70.55 12.84
C LYS A 77 -17.99 -69.26 12.05
N SER A 78 -18.79 -68.99 11.02
CA SER A 78 -18.69 -67.75 10.25
C SER A 78 -18.98 -66.53 11.11
N ILE A 79 -20.01 -66.56 11.96
CA ILE A 79 -20.33 -65.45 12.88
C ILE A 79 -19.19 -65.22 13.89
N ASP A 80 -18.57 -66.28 14.43
CA ASP A 80 -17.41 -66.16 15.31
C ASP A 80 -16.19 -65.55 14.60
N GLU A 81 -15.93 -65.92 13.34
CA GLU A 81 -14.88 -65.28 12.53
C GLU A 81 -15.20 -63.79 12.27
N ILE A 82 -16.44 -63.46 11.94
CA ILE A 82 -16.93 -62.08 11.72
C ILE A 82 -16.79 -61.24 13.00
N ALA A 83 -17.18 -61.79 14.16
CA ALA A 83 -17.08 -61.11 15.45
C ALA A 83 -15.62 -60.81 15.86
N LYS A 84 -14.67 -61.61 15.36
CA LYS A 84 -13.22 -61.37 15.52
C LYS A 84 -12.65 -60.38 14.50
N GLY A 85 -13.49 -59.75 13.69
CA GLY A 85 -13.10 -58.76 12.69
C GLY A 85 -12.69 -59.34 11.33
N ASN A 86 -12.93 -60.63 11.09
CA ASN A 86 -12.68 -61.23 9.78
C ASN A 86 -13.94 -61.15 8.90
N PHE A 87 -14.06 -60.05 8.14
CA PHE A 87 -15.19 -59.85 7.22
C PHE A 87 -14.95 -60.44 5.83
N HIS A 88 -13.82 -61.12 5.61
CA HIS A 88 -13.36 -61.54 4.30
C HIS A 88 -14.26 -62.61 3.67
N LYS A 89 -14.64 -63.63 4.45
CA LYS A 89 -15.33 -64.81 3.93
C LYS A 89 -16.84 -64.64 3.85
N LYS A 90 -17.40 -64.97 2.68
CA LYS A 90 -18.85 -65.11 2.51
C LYS A 90 -19.36 -66.38 3.19
N VAL A 91 -20.53 -66.27 3.82
CA VAL A 91 -21.25 -67.42 4.37
C VAL A 91 -21.87 -68.21 3.21
N LYS A 92 -21.22 -69.32 2.83
CA LYS A 92 -21.71 -70.24 1.79
C LYS A 92 -22.34 -71.47 2.44
N LEU A 93 -23.64 -71.68 2.20
CA LEU A 93 -24.38 -72.84 2.70
C LEU A 93 -25.00 -73.63 1.55
N ASN A 94 -24.83 -74.95 1.56
CA ASN A 94 -25.62 -75.86 0.74
C ASN A 94 -26.92 -76.17 1.49
N ALA A 95 -27.82 -75.19 1.53
CA ALA A 95 -29.12 -75.27 2.19
C ALA A 95 -30.19 -74.62 1.31
N ALA A 96 -31.44 -75.08 1.43
CA ALA A 96 -32.59 -74.43 0.81
C ALA A 96 -33.47 -73.78 1.90
N GLY A 97 -34.33 -72.83 1.50
CA GLY A 97 -35.28 -72.18 2.39
C GLY A 97 -34.63 -71.16 3.34
N ASP A 98 -35.09 -71.10 4.59
CA ASP A 98 -34.73 -70.03 5.53
C ASP A 98 -33.24 -69.98 5.91
N LEU A 99 -32.53 -71.11 5.83
CA LEU A 99 -31.08 -71.13 6.08
C LEU A 99 -30.29 -70.44 4.97
N ALA A 100 -30.74 -70.55 3.71
CA ALA A 100 -30.13 -69.81 2.60
C ALA A 100 -30.37 -68.31 2.78
N LYS A 101 -31.61 -67.91 3.08
CA LYS A 101 -31.96 -66.50 3.37
C LYS A 101 -31.15 -65.91 4.53
N LEU A 102 -30.90 -66.70 5.58
CA LEU A 102 -30.08 -66.26 6.71
C LEU A 102 -28.62 -66.02 6.28
N ALA A 103 -28.04 -66.92 5.47
CA ALA A 103 -26.71 -66.71 4.91
C ALA A 103 -26.66 -65.45 4.03
N ASP A 104 -27.67 -65.23 3.19
CA ASP A 104 -27.78 -64.03 2.34
C ASP A 104 -27.88 -62.76 3.18
N ASN A 105 -28.68 -62.75 4.25
CA ASN A 105 -28.79 -61.61 5.18
C ASN A 105 -27.46 -61.34 5.91
N ILE A 106 -26.73 -62.37 6.35
CA ILE A 106 -25.40 -62.21 6.96
C ILE A 106 -24.41 -61.63 5.93
N ASN A 107 -24.44 -62.12 4.69
CA ASN A 107 -23.61 -61.58 3.62
C ASN A 107 -23.96 -60.11 3.29
N GLY A 108 -25.24 -59.75 3.33
CA GLY A 108 -25.71 -58.36 3.19
C GLY A 108 -25.18 -57.47 4.32
N MET A 109 -25.23 -57.94 5.58
CA MET A 109 -24.63 -57.25 6.72
C MET A 109 -23.12 -57.07 6.56
N LEU A 110 -22.40 -58.10 6.09
CA LEU A 110 -20.96 -58.00 5.82
C LEU A 110 -20.64 -56.95 4.76
N SER A 111 -21.42 -56.88 3.69
CA SER A 111 -21.27 -55.85 2.66
C SER A 111 -21.41 -54.44 3.25
N THR A 112 -22.43 -54.21 4.08
CA THR A 112 -22.64 -52.91 4.74
C THR A 112 -21.50 -52.56 5.70
N ILE A 113 -20.97 -53.53 6.46
CA ILE A 113 -19.83 -53.31 7.35
C ILE A 113 -18.57 -52.94 6.55
N LYS A 114 -18.29 -53.65 5.46
CA LYS A 114 -17.15 -53.34 4.57
C LYS A 114 -17.26 -51.92 4.01
N LYS A 115 -18.45 -51.54 3.55
CA LYS A 115 -18.73 -50.18 3.09
C LYS A 115 -18.42 -49.13 4.15
N LEU A 116 -18.90 -49.32 5.39
CA LEU A 116 -18.60 -48.40 6.49
C LEU A 116 -17.11 -48.28 6.77
N ILE A 117 -16.36 -49.38 6.75
CA ILE A 117 -14.89 -49.37 6.97
C ILE A 117 -14.20 -48.63 5.82
N GLY A 118 -14.56 -48.93 4.56
CA GLY A 118 -13.99 -48.26 3.38
C GLY A 118 -14.23 -46.75 3.38
N ASP A 119 -15.47 -46.33 3.69
CA ASP A 119 -15.84 -44.92 3.80
C ASP A 119 -15.08 -44.24 4.97
N THR A 120 -14.92 -44.92 6.10
CA THR A 120 -14.17 -44.42 7.28
C THR A 120 -12.70 -44.17 6.94
N VAL A 121 -12.03 -45.11 6.26
CA VAL A 121 -10.63 -44.94 5.81
C VAL A 121 -10.53 -43.77 4.84
N SER A 122 -11.47 -43.66 3.89
CA SER A 122 -11.46 -42.55 2.92
C SER A 122 -11.61 -41.20 3.59
N ILE A 123 -12.51 -41.08 4.56
CA ILE A 123 -12.73 -39.83 5.31
C ILE A 123 -11.49 -39.48 6.12
N ALA A 124 -10.88 -40.47 6.79
CA ALA A 124 -9.64 -40.28 7.53
C ALA A 124 -8.54 -39.72 6.62
N GLU A 125 -8.23 -40.37 5.49
CA GLU A 125 -7.19 -39.90 4.57
C GLU A 125 -7.45 -38.49 4.02
N LYS A 126 -8.70 -38.16 3.68
CA LYS A 126 -9.06 -36.81 3.23
C LYS A 126 -8.87 -35.78 4.35
N THR A 127 -9.25 -36.11 5.58
CA THR A 127 -9.04 -35.24 6.76
C THR A 127 -7.56 -34.98 7.02
N ASP A 128 -6.68 -35.99 6.89
CA ASP A 128 -5.23 -35.80 7.03
C ASP A 128 -4.68 -34.78 6.02
N ILE A 129 -5.11 -34.86 4.76
CA ILE A 129 -4.71 -33.90 3.72
C ILE A 129 -5.24 -32.50 4.00
N HIS A 130 -6.51 -32.37 4.37
CA HIS A 130 -7.10 -31.07 4.67
C HIS A 130 -6.44 -30.42 5.89
N THR A 131 -6.16 -31.18 6.95
CA THR A 131 -5.46 -30.68 8.14
C THR A 131 -4.03 -30.22 7.83
N ALA A 132 -3.30 -30.94 6.96
CA ALA A 132 -2.00 -30.48 6.47
C ALA A 132 -2.09 -29.14 5.72
N LYS A 133 -3.14 -28.93 4.91
CA LYS A 133 -3.37 -27.66 4.21
C LYS A 133 -3.72 -26.53 5.18
N VAL A 134 -4.52 -26.80 6.20
CA VAL A 134 -4.84 -25.81 7.25
C VAL A 134 -3.58 -25.43 8.04
N ALA A 135 -2.69 -26.39 8.33
CA ALA A 135 -1.41 -26.12 8.99
C ALA A 135 -0.54 -25.13 8.19
N LEU A 136 -0.41 -25.33 6.88
CA LEU A 136 0.35 -24.42 6.01
C LEU A 136 -0.25 -23.01 6.00
N ASN A 137 -1.59 -22.91 5.99
CA ASN A 137 -2.25 -21.60 6.06
C ASN A 137 -2.07 -20.93 7.43
N ALA A 138 -2.08 -21.69 8.52
CA ALA A 138 -1.84 -21.18 9.86
C ALA A 138 -0.40 -20.64 10.00
N GLU A 139 0.59 -21.39 9.49
CA GLU A 139 2.00 -20.97 9.46
C GLU A 139 2.21 -19.69 8.65
N ALA A 140 1.58 -19.61 7.46
CA ALA A 140 1.64 -18.39 6.65
C ALA A 140 0.98 -17.19 7.35
N THR A 141 -0.09 -17.42 8.10
CA THR A 141 -0.81 -16.39 8.86
C THR A 141 0.00 -15.91 10.06
N GLU A 142 0.67 -16.83 10.77
CA GLU A 142 1.57 -16.52 11.88
C GLU A 142 2.75 -15.65 11.40
N LYS A 143 3.39 -16.03 10.29
CA LYS A 143 4.47 -15.25 9.70
C LYS A 143 4.00 -13.84 9.29
N ALA A 144 2.82 -13.73 8.70
CA ALA A 144 2.24 -12.42 8.36
C ALA A 144 2.00 -11.56 9.61
N SER A 145 1.55 -12.16 10.72
CA SER A 145 1.41 -11.45 12.00
C SER A 145 2.76 -10.97 12.57
N GLU A 146 3.83 -11.75 12.43
CA GLU A 146 5.18 -11.34 12.82
C GLU A 146 5.66 -10.15 11.97
N GLU A 147 5.47 -10.20 10.65
CA GLU A 147 5.81 -9.11 9.73
C GLU A 147 5.02 -7.83 10.06
N ILE A 148 3.72 -7.95 10.38
CA ILE A 148 2.89 -6.82 10.85
C ILE A 148 3.47 -6.25 12.15
N SER A 149 3.86 -7.09 13.11
CA SER A 149 4.40 -6.64 14.40
C SER A 149 5.70 -5.85 14.24
N VAL A 150 6.58 -6.29 13.33
CA VAL A 150 7.80 -5.55 12.96
C VAL A 150 7.45 -4.20 12.34
N ALA A 151 6.53 -4.17 11.37
CA ALA A 151 6.11 -2.92 10.72
C ALA A 151 5.49 -1.94 11.73
N VAL A 152 4.66 -2.42 12.65
CA VAL A 152 4.04 -1.61 13.71
C VAL A 152 5.11 -1.01 14.63
N SER A 153 6.16 -1.77 14.97
CA SER A 153 7.30 -1.25 15.75
C SER A 153 8.07 -0.14 15.02
N GLU A 154 8.26 -0.27 13.71
CA GLU A 154 8.90 0.76 12.89
C GLU A 154 8.04 2.03 12.80
N ILE A 155 6.73 1.89 12.61
CA ILE A 155 5.80 3.03 12.61
C ILE A 155 5.82 3.72 13.99
N ALA A 156 5.85 2.97 15.10
CA ALA A 156 5.93 3.53 16.44
C ALA A 156 7.19 4.40 16.62
N LYS A 157 8.34 3.95 16.12
CA LYS A 157 9.58 4.77 16.12
C LYS A 157 9.42 6.02 15.27
N ALA A 158 8.79 5.91 14.10
CA ALA A 158 8.55 7.05 13.22
C ALA A 158 7.65 8.12 13.89
N ILE A 159 6.66 7.71 14.68
CA ILE A 159 5.80 8.62 15.46
C ILE A 159 6.60 9.40 16.51
N VAL A 160 7.58 8.76 17.17
CA VAL A 160 8.48 9.46 18.12
C VAL A 160 9.27 10.56 17.40
N TYR A 161 9.88 10.24 16.26
CA TYR A 161 10.59 11.24 15.47
C TYR A 161 9.66 12.34 14.95
N GLN A 162 8.43 11.99 14.56
CA GLN A 162 7.44 12.97 14.13
C GLN A 162 7.10 13.95 15.25
N ALA A 163 6.97 13.50 16.49
CA ALA A 163 6.75 14.37 17.64
C ALA A 163 7.91 15.37 17.85
N GLU A 164 9.16 14.92 17.73
CA GLU A 164 10.35 15.78 17.81
C GLU A 164 10.34 16.85 16.71
N TYR A 165 10.06 16.47 15.46
CA TYR A 165 9.98 17.42 14.34
C TYR A 165 8.83 18.43 14.49
N ILE A 166 7.69 18.01 15.06
CA ILE A 166 6.59 18.91 15.37
C ILE A 166 7.02 19.99 16.38
N GLU A 167 7.73 19.59 17.44
CA GLU A 167 8.22 20.52 18.45
C GLU A 167 9.27 21.49 17.87
N GLU A 168 10.21 20.98 17.07
CA GLU A 168 11.20 21.82 16.40
C GLU A 168 10.54 22.84 15.46
N THR A 169 9.56 22.40 14.67
CA THR A 169 8.84 23.27 13.73
C THR A 169 8.03 24.33 14.48
N ARG A 170 7.42 23.97 15.62
CA ARG A 170 6.72 24.92 16.49
C ARG A 170 7.67 26.00 17.01
N ASN A 171 8.85 25.61 17.47
CA ASN A 171 9.84 26.56 17.97
C ASN A 171 10.32 27.51 16.86
N LYS A 172 10.56 27.01 15.65
CA LYS A 172 10.91 27.84 14.48
C LYS A 172 9.80 28.81 14.09
N ALA A 173 8.54 28.38 14.13
CA ALA A 173 7.39 29.27 13.88
C ALA A 173 7.30 30.38 14.94
N PHE A 174 7.55 30.05 16.21
CA PHE A 174 7.60 31.04 17.28
C PHE A 174 8.74 32.07 17.09
N ASP A 175 9.94 31.60 16.73
CA ASP A 175 11.08 32.48 16.44
C ASP A 175 10.83 33.37 15.21
N LEU A 176 10.09 32.88 14.21
CA LEU A 176 9.64 33.67 13.08
C LEU A 176 8.71 34.81 13.52
N VAL A 177 7.70 34.54 14.35
CA VAL A 177 6.80 35.56 14.91
C VAL A 177 7.58 36.62 15.71
N LYS A 178 8.56 36.19 16.50
CA LYS A 178 9.42 37.13 17.25
C LYS A 178 10.26 38.01 16.30
N SER A 179 10.75 37.44 15.20
CA SER A 179 11.57 38.15 14.22
C SER A 179 10.74 39.16 13.43
N THR A 180 9.53 38.80 12.98
CA THR A 180 8.61 39.73 12.30
C THR A 180 8.15 40.87 13.22
N GLY A 181 8.00 40.59 14.52
CA GLY A 181 7.80 41.62 15.54
C GLY A 181 8.93 42.66 15.55
N LYS A 182 10.19 42.22 15.56
CA LYS A 182 11.35 43.13 15.50
C LYS A 182 11.43 43.90 14.18
N ILE A 183 11.13 43.26 13.05
CA ILE A 183 11.08 43.93 11.74
C ILE A 183 10.05 45.07 11.78
N THR A 184 8.87 44.82 12.34
CA THR A 184 7.81 45.83 12.52
C THR A 184 8.29 47.02 13.37
N ASP A 185 9.03 46.78 14.45
CA ASP A 185 9.61 47.86 15.25
C ASP A 185 10.67 48.65 14.47
N TYR A 186 11.49 47.98 13.67
CA TYR A 186 12.51 48.64 12.84
C TYR A 186 11.91 49.45 11.69
N THR A 187 10.86 48.95 11.04
CA THR A 187 10.16 49.69 9.97
C THR A 187 9.48 50.92 10.53
N ALA A 188 8.84 50.84 11.70
CA ALA A 188 8.26 52.00 12.39
C ALA A 188 9.31 53.09 12.67
N LYS A 189 10.47 52.70 13.23
CA LYS A 189 11.59 53.64 13.46
C LYS A 189 12.14 54.24 12.16
N ALA A 190 12.24 53.44 11.11
CA ALA A 190 12.74 53.90 9.82
C ALA A 190 11.78 54.91 9.16
N ILE A 191 10.46 54.74 9.33
CA ILE A 191 9.45 55.73 8.91
C ILE A 191 9.65 57.05 9.66
N ASP A 192 9.81 57.02 10.98
CA ASP A 192 10.01 58.24 11.79
C ASP A 192 11.27 59.01 11.37
N ILE A 193 12.37 58.29 11.12
CA ILE A 193 13.62 58.88 10.62
C ILE A 193 13.40 59.49 9.23
N SER A 194 12.72 58.78 8.33
CA SER A 194 12.46 59.25 6.96
C SER A 194 11.54 60.48 6.93
N ASN A 195 10.54 60.54 7.81
CA ASN A 195 9.68 61.71 7.98
C ASN A 195 10.46 62.92 8.49
N SER A 196 11.35 62.70 9.47
CA SER A 196 12.23 63.75 9.98
C SER A 196 13.17 64.27 8.89
N MET A 197 13.72 63.38 8.06
CA MET A 197 14.56 63.73 6.91
C MET A 197 13.78 64.56 5.88
N GLN A 198 12.57 64.15 5.50
CA GLN A 198 11.70 64.92 4.60
C GLN A 198 11.42 66.34 5.11
N LYS A 199 11.17 66.48 6.41
CA LYS A 199 10.98 67.78 7.05
C LYS A 199 12.24 68.64 6.92
N SER A 200 13.41 68.11 7.29
CA SER A 200 14.68 68.84 7.18
C SER A 200 15.02 69.23 5.74
N ILE A 201 14.76 68.36 4.75
CA ILE A 201 14.98 68.69 3.34
C ILE A 201 14.05 69.83 2.90
N THR A 202 12.79 69.79 3.32
CA THR A 202 11.81 70.83 2.97
C THR A 202 12.20 72.19 3.58
N GLU A 203 12.58 72.20 4.86
CA GLU A 203 13.05 73.41 5.55
C GLU A 203 14.32 73.97 4.89
N ASN A 204 15.32 73.13 4.60
CA ASN A 204 16.56 73.57 3.95
C ASN A 204 16.34 74.04 2.52
N SER A 205 15.41 73.44 1.77
CA SER A 205 15.04 73.90 0.43
C SER A 205 14.47 75.32 0.46
N ILE A 206 13.64 75.66 1.46
CA ILE A 206 13.11 77.02 1.64
C ILE A 206 14.24 78.01 1.96
N VAL A 207 15.18 77.62 2.83
CA VAL A 207 16.35 78.45 3.16
C VAL A 207 17.21 78.72 1.92
N LEU A 208 17.42 77.70 1.08
CA LEU A 208 18.17 77.82 -0.18
C LEU A 208 17.46 78.72 -1.19
N ASP A 209 16.15 78.60 -1.34
CA ASP A 209 15.36 79.47 -2.22
C ASP A 209 15.48 80.93 -1.79
N ASN A 210 15.37 81.21 -0.49
CA ASN A 210 15.59 82.54 0.07
C ASN A 210 17.03 83.04 -0.18
N MET A 211 18.04 82.18 -0.04
CA MET A 211 19.43 82.53 -0.32
C MET A 211 19.63 82.89 -1.80
N ILE A 212 19.07 82.11 -2.72
CA ILE A 212 19.12 82.39 -4.17
C ILE A 212 18.49 83.76 -4.46
N GLU A 213 17.34 84.07 -3.86
CA GLU A 213 16.68 85.37 -4.02
C GLU A 213 17.56 86.53 -3.50
N LYS A 214 18.17 86.37 -2.31
CA LYS A 214 19.06 87.38 -1.72
C LYS A 214 20.32 87.61 -2.56
N VAL A 215 20.93 86.55 -3.09
CA VAL A 215 22.11 86.69 -3.96
C VAL A 215 21.73 87.36 -5.28
N LYS A 216 20.58 87.02 -5.88
CA LYS A 216 20.07 87.73 -7.08
C LYS A 216 19.86 89.21 -6.81
N TYR A 217 19.26 89.55 -5.66
CA TYR A 217 19.06 90.95 -5.27
C TYR A 217 20.40 91.68 -5.09
N SER A 218 21.40 91.07 -4.44
CA SER A 218 22.75 91.64 -4.31
C SER A 218 23.44 91.84 -5.66
N SER A 219 23.32 90.88 -6.58
CA SER A 219 23.84 91.00 -7.95
C SER A 219 23.20 92.17 -8.70
N GLN A 220 21.88 92.32 -8.63
CA GLN A 220 21.18 93.48 -9.20
C GLN A 220 21.60 94.81 -8.56
N MET A 221 21.89 94.82 -7.26
CA MET A 221 22.42 96.00 -6.59
C MET A 221 23.81 96.36 -7.11
N GLY A 222 24.68 95.37 -7.32
CA GLY A 222 26.00 95.56 -7.93
C GLY A 222 25.93 96.17 -9.32
N ILE A 223 25.00 95.70 -10.17
CA ILE A 223 24.78 96.27 -11.51
C ILE A 223 24.37 97.75 -11.41
N ARG A 224 23.40 98.09 -10.55
CA ARG A 224 22.96 99.49 -10.34
C ARG A 224 24.07 100.39 -9.78
N LEU A 225 24.90 99.86 -8.89
CA LEU A 225 26.07 100.56 -8.36
C LEU A 225 27.08 100.85 -9.48
N ASN A 226 27.34 99.88 -10.37
CA ASN A 226 28.22 100.06 -11.51
C ASN A 226 27.71 101.16 -12.45
N GLU A 227 26.42 101.16 -12.77
CA GLU A 227 25.79 102.23 -13.57
C GLU A 227 25.95 103.61 -12.93
N THR A 228 25.79 103.69 -11.61
CA THR A 228 25.96 104.94 -10.85
C THR A 228 27.41 105.43 -10.85
N ILE A 229 28.38 104.51 -10.71
CA ILE A 229 29.82 104.78 -10.76
C ILE A 229 30.24 105.30 -12.14
N ILE A 230 29.74 104.68 -13.22
CA ILE A 230 29.96 105.13 -14.60
C ILE A 230 29.42 106.55 -14.79
N GLY A 231 28.20 106.82 -14.29
CA GLY A 231 27.62 108.17 -14.31
C GLY A 231 28.48 109.19 -13.54
N LEU A 232 28.96 108.82 -12.35
CA LEU A 232 29.83 109.67 -11.54
C LEU A 232 31.16 109.98 -12.23
N LYS A 233 31.77 108.99 -12.89
CA LYS A 233 32.97 109.18 -13.71
C LYS A 233 32.76 110.25 -14.78
N SER A 234 31.65 110.16 -15.50
CA SER A 234 31.29 111.14 -16.53
C SER A 234 31.11 112.55 -15.98
N GLU A 235 30.53 112.71 -14.79
CA GLU A 235 30.42 114.02 -14.15
C GLU A 235 31.79 114.60 -13.76
N PHE A 236 32.71 113.80 -13.21
CA PHE A 236 34.07 114.25 -12.93
C PHE A 236 34.85 114.63 -14.19
N GLU A 237 34.68 113.91 -15.29
CA GLU A 237 35.26 114.27 -16.59
C GLU A 237 34.76 115.63 -17.10
N LYS A 238 33.46 115.92 -16.93
CA LYS A 238 32.89 117.25 -17.25
C LYS A 238 33.46 118.35 -16.34
N ILE A 239 33.60 118.10 -15.04
CA ILE A 239 34.21 119.06 -14.10
C ILE A 239 35.67 119.31 -14.48
N ASN A 240 36.39 118.29 -14.95
CA ASN A 240 37.76 118.44 -15.43
C ASN A 240 37.83 119.42 -16.61
N GLN A 241 36.95 119.26 -17.61
CA GLN A 241 36.86 120.17 -18.76
C GLN A 241 36.55 121.63 -18.34
N ILE A 242 35.68 121.82 -17.35
CA ILE A 242 35.38 123.15 -16.80
C ILE A 242 36.63 123.72 -16.11
N THR A 243 37.32 122.90 -15.34
CA THR A 243 38.53 123.30 -14.59
C THR A 243 39.68 123.65 -15.54
N ASP A 244 39.84 122.90 -16.64
CA ASP A 244 40.78 123.23 -17.73
C ASP A 244 40.44 124.58 -18.38
N THR A 245 39.14 124.84 -18.59
CA THR A 245 38.68 126.14 -19.12
C THR A 245 38.97 127.27 -18.14
N VAL A 246 38.78 127.07 -16.83
CA VAL A 246 39.09 128.06 -15.78
C VAL A 246 40.60 128.32 -15.69
N ALA A 247 41.42 127.28 -15.76
CA ALA A 247 42.88 127.41 -15.79
C ALA A 247 43.33 128.23 -17.02
N TYR A 248 42.79 127.92 -18.19
CA TYR A 248 43.05 128.66 -19.42
C TYR A 248 42.63 130.14 -19.32
N ILE A 249 41.43 130.43 -18.80
CA ILE A 249 40.97 131.81 -18.56
C ILE A 249 41.88 132.53 -17.56
N SER A 250 42.32 131.85 -16.50
CA SER A 250 43.20 132.41 -15.49
C SER A 250 44.57 132.77 -16.07
N ASP A 251 45.16 131.90 -16.90
CA ASP A 251 46.42 132.17 -17.60
C ASP A 251 46.30 133.34 -18.57
N GLN A 252 45.21 133.40 -19.35
CA GLN A 252 44.92 134.53 -20.22
C GLN A 252 44.75 135.84 -19.43
N THR A 253 44.06 135.79 -18.29
CA THR A 253 43.86 136.95 -17.41
C THR A 253 45.17 137.40 -16.78
N ASN A 254 46.04 136.47 -16.38
CA ASN A 254 47.37 136.73 -15.85
C ASN A 254 48.26 137.43 -16.91
N LEU A 255 48.20 136.97 -18.17
CA LEU A 255 48.90 137.61 -19.30
C LEU A 255 48.35 139.01 -19.62
N LEU A 256 47.02 139.19 -19.63
CA LEU A 256 46.38 140.49 -19.83
C LEU A 256 46.75 141.48 -18.72
N ALA A 257 46.72 141.02 -17.46
CA ALA A 257 47.08 141.83 -16.30
C ALA A 257 48.58 142.17 -16.27
N LEU A 258 49.45 141.25 -16.70
CA LEU A 258 50.87 141.50 -16.89
C LEU A 258 51.11 142.59 -17.95
N ASN A 259 50.45 142.48 -19.11
CA ASN A 259 50.53 143.49 -20.17
C ASN A 259 50.01 144.86 -19.68
N ALA A 260 48.91 144.89 -18.92
CA ALA A 260 48.37 146.11 -18.33
C ALA A 260 49.30 146.72 -17.26
N ALA A 261 49.93 145.90 -16.42
CA ALA A 261 50.91 146.35 -15.43
C ALA A 261 52.17 146.94 -16.09
N ILE A 262 52.65 146.33 -17.19
CA ILE A 262 53.76 146.85 -18.00
C ILE A 262 53.40 148.23 -18.58
N GLU A 263 52.21 148.39 -19.18
CA GLU A 263 51.81 149.66 -19.79
C GLU A 263 51.50 150.74 -18.75
N ALA A 264 50.99 150.36 -17.57
CA ALA A 264 50.80 151.26 -16.43
C ALA A 264 52.14 151.76 -15.84
N ALA A 265 53.17 150.90 -15.77
CA ALA A 265 54.52 151.31 -15.41
C ALA A 265 55.14 152.27 -16.44
N ARG A 266 54.77 152.12 -17.72
CA ARG A 266 55.20 152.96 -18.84
C ARG A 266 54.62 154.38 -18.81
N ALA A 267 53.41 154.55 -18.25
CA ALA A 267 52.73 155.83 -18.09
C ALA A 267 53.20 156.68 -16.88
N GLY A 268 54.19 156.20 -16.11
CA GLY A 268 54.80 156.97 -15.00
C GLY A 268 53.80 157.29 -13.88
N GLU A 269 53.82 158.53 -13.35
CA GLU A 269 52.94 158.92 -12.24
C GLU A 269 51.43 158.83 -12.56
N ALA A 270 51.03 159.03 -13.83
CA ALA A 270 49.64 158.94 -14.25
C ALA A 270 49.07 157.51 -14.26
N GLY A 271 49.93 156.49 -14.37
CA GLY A 271 49.57 155.07 -14.42
C GLY A 271 49.58 154.35 -13.06
N ARG A 272 49.99 155.03 -11.99
CA ARG A 272 50.28 154.41 -10.69
C ARG A 272 49.07 153.70 -10.07
N GLY A 273 47.86 154.27 -10.18
CA GLY A 273 46.61 153.62 -9.73
C GLY A 273 46.24 152.38 -10.56
N PHE A 274 46.45 152.43 -11.88
CA PHE A 274 46.23 151.31 -12.79
C PHE A 274 47.22 150.16 -12.57
N SER A 275 48.47 150.47 -12.23
CA SER A 275 49.50 149.46 -11.94
C SER A 275 49.15 148.65 -10.69
N VAL A 276 48.61 149.28 -9.64
CA VAL A 276 48.17 148.59 -8.41
C VAL A 276 47.02 147.63 -8.71
N VAL A 277 46.03 148.09 -9.49
CA VAL A 277 44.88 147.23 -9.90
C VAL A 277 45.35 146.08 -10.78
N SER A 278 46.25 146.33 -11.74
CA SER A 278 46.75 145.29 -12.64
C SER A 278 47.59 144.24 -11.92
N GLU A 279 48.41 144.63 -10.94
CA GLU A 279 49.17 143.67 -10.11
C GLU A 279 48.23 142.85 -9.21
N GLU A 280 47.16 143.44 -8.68
CA GLU A 280 46.14 142.71 -7.90
C GLU A 280 45.35 141.72 -8.79
N ILE A 281 44.97 142.11 -10.02
CA ILE A 281 44.35 141.18 -10.99
C ILE A 281 45.31 140.05 -11.35
N ARG A 282 46.61 140.34 -11.56
CA ARG A 282 47.63 139.33 -11.85
C ARG A 282 47.75 138.31 -10.71
N LYS A 283 47.77 138.80 -9.48
CA LYS A 283 47.80 137.96 -8.27
C LYS A 283 46.56 137.09 -8.14
N LEU A 284 45.37 137.66 -8.36
CA LEU A 284 44.10 136.90 -8.37
C LEU A 284 44.08 135.84 -9.47
N ALA A 285 44.54 136.18 -10.68
CA ALA A 285 44.62 135.24 -11.80
C ALA A 285 45.60 134.08 -11.53
N SER A 286 46.77 134.36 -10.95
CA SER A 286 47.72 133.32 -10.51
C SER A 286 47.15 132.44 -9.39
N GLN A 287 46.41 133.03 -8.44
CA GLN A 287 45.70 132.28 -7.40
C GLN A 287 44.59 131.40 -7.99
N SER A 288 43.85 131.89 -9.00
CA SER A 288 42.84 131.11 -9.72
C SER A 288 43.45 129.95 -10.50
N ALA A 289 44.57 130.15 -11.19
CA ALA A 289 45.31 129.10 -11.88
C ALA A 289 45.80 128.02 -10.90
N SER A 290 46.42 128.42 -9.79
CA SER A 290 46.86 127.49 -8.74
C SER A 290 45.68 126.73 -8.10
N SER A 291 44.53 127.39 -7.93
CA SER A 291 43.32 126.74 -7.42
C SER A 291 42.75 125.74 -8.43
N ALA A 292 42.77 126.07 -9.73
CA ALA A 292 42.36 125.16 -10.79
C ALA A 292 43.26 123.92 -10.86
N ASP A 293 44.58 124.06 -10.71
CA ASP A 293 45.49 122.91 -10.65
C ASP A 293 45.25 122.02 -9.43
N MET A 294 44.98 122.62 -8.26
CA MET A 294 44.58 121.86 -7.07
C MET A 294 43.27 121.08 -7.30
N ILE A 295 42.28 121.70 -7.96
CA ILE A 295 41.02 121.04 -8.33
C ILE A 295 41.29 119.90 -9.32
N ARG A 296 42.14 120.11 -10.34
CA ARG A 296 42.51 119.07 -11.31
C ARG A 296 43.10 117.85 -10.62
N SER A 297 44.06 118.05 -9.71
CA SER A 297 44.65 116.95 -8.93
C SER A 297 43.62 116.19 -8.08
N LEU A 298 42.65 116.90 -7.47
CA LEU A 298 41.54 116.27 -6.75
C LEU A 298 40.63 115.47 -7.68
N ILE A 299 40.36 115.95 -8.90
CA ILE A 299 39.54 115.24 -9.89
C ILE A 299 40.23 113.96 -10.34
N GLU A 300 41.51 114.03 -10.73
CA GLU A 300 42.31 112.87 -11.14
C GLU A 300 42.30 111.78 -10.06
N LYS A 301 42.52 112.17 -8.79
CA LYS A 301 42.45 111.25 -7.66
C LYS A 301 41.07 110.63 -7.46
N ASN A 302 39.99 111.39 -7.68
CA ASN A 302 38.63 110.85 -7.58
C ASN A 302 38.32 109.89 -8.74
N ILE A 303 38.80 110.17 -9.96
CA ILE A 303 38.66 109.25 -11.10
C ILE A 303 39.38 107.93 -10.82
N GLU A 304 40.59 107.97 -10.26
CA GLU A 304 41.33 106.76 -9.87
C GLU A 304 40.56 105.93 -8.82
N LEU A 305 39.96 106.59 -7.82
CA LEU A 305 39.11 105.93 -6.83
C LEU A 305 37.85 105.31 -7.45
N ILE A 306 37.22 106.00 -8.40
CA ILE A 306 36.04 105.53 -9.14
C ILE A 306 36.39 104.27 -9.95
N ASP A 307 37.53 104.27 -10.65
CA ASP A 307 37.99 103.12 -11.42
C ASP A 307 38.28 101.92 -10.51
N LYS A 308 38.89 102.16 -9.35
CA LYS A 308 39.10 101.11 -8.35
C LYS A 308 37.78 100.53 -7.83
N ILE A 309 36.78 101.36 -7.54
CA ILE A 309 35.45 100.89 -7.14
C ILE A 309 34.79 100.08 -8.25
N GLY A 310 34.96 100.46 -9.52
CA GLY A 310 34.47 99.71 -10.67
C GLY A 310 34.98 98.27 -10.71
N ILE A 311 36.30 98.09 -10.50
CA ILE A 311 36.92 96.75 -10.43
C ILE A 311 36.36 95.95 -9.24
N GLU A 312 36.25 96.55 -8.05
CA GLU A 312 35.71 95.87 -6.87
C GLU A 312 34.24 95.44 -7.07
N ILE A 313 33.43 96.22 -7.82
CA ILE A 313 32.05 95.86 -8.16
C ILE A 313 32.01 94.68 -9.15
N GLU A 314 32.92 94.64 -10.12
CA GLU A 314 33.03 93.51 -11.06
C GLU A 314 33.36 92.21 -10.32
N ASP A 315 34.34 92.24 -9.41
CA ASP A 315 34.69 91.09 -8.56
C ASP A 315 33.49 90.60 -7.73
N VAL A 316 32.73 91.52 -7.13
CA VAL A 316 31.48 91.19 -6.41
C VAL A 316 30.45 90.54 -7.32
N SER A 317 30.32 90.99 -8.57
CA SER A 317 29.39 90.41 -9.54
C SER A 317 29.78 88.98 -9.94
N ILE A 318 31.08 88.73 -10.18
CA ILE A 318 31.60 87.39 -10.45
C ILE A 318 31.32 86.47 -9.26
N ALA A 319 31.66 86.90 -8.04
CA ALA A 319 31.41 86.13 -6.82
C ALA A 319 29.92 85.85 -6.60
N ALA A 320 29.03 86.80 -6.92
CA ALA A 320 27.59 86.59 -6.83
C ALA A 320 27.09 85.54 -7.83
N ASN A 321 27.59 85.54 -9.06
CA ASN A 321 27.25 84.55 -10.07
C ASN A 321 27.71 83.13 -9.66
N ASP A 322 28.93 83.01 -9.16
CA ASP A 322 29.45 81.73 -8.66
C ASP A 322 28.60 81.21 -7.49
N ASN A 323 28.26 82.08 -6.54
CA ASN A 323 27.36 81.75 -5.43
C ASN A 323 25.98 81.28 -5.91
N LEU A 324 25.43 81.88 -6.97
CA LEU A 324 24.17 81.41 -7.57
C LEU A 324 24.33 80.01 -8.19
N GLN A 325 25.44 79.72 -8.85
CA GLN A 325 25.68 78.37 -9.38
C GLN A 325 25.78 77.33 -8.26
N PHE A 326 26.52 77.63 -7.19
CA PHE A 326 26.63 76.73 -6.04
C PHE A 326 25.28 76.52 -5.34
N ALA A 327 24.50 77.58 -5.15
CA ALA A 327 23.18 77.48 -4.54
C ALA A 327 22.21 76.65 -5.39
N ASN A 328 22.21 76.81 -6.71
CA ASN A 328 21.38 75.98 -7.60
C ASN A 328 21.82 74.51 -7.60
N LYS A 329 23.13 74.23 -7.57
CA LYS A 329 23.64 72.84 -7.41
C LYS A 329 23.17 72.22 -6.09
N ALA A 330 23.25 72.97 -4.99
CA ALA A 330 22.75 72.51 -3.69
C ALA A 330 21.23 72.25 -3.72
N LYS A 331 20.44 73.13 -4.34
CA LYS A 331 19.00 72.93 -4.54
C LYS A 331 18.68 71.63 -5.29
N ASN A 332 19.39 71.36 -6.38
CA ASN A 332 19.20 70.13 -7.15
C ASN A 332 19.54 68.89 -6.30
N ALA A 333 20.65 68.93 -5.55
CA ALA A 333 21.04 67.85 -4.65
C ALA A 333 19.96 67.59 -3.58
N PHE A 334 19.36 68.62 -2.99
CA PHE A 334 18.22 68.44 -2.07
C PHE A 334 16.99 67.83 -2.76
N GLY A 335 16.73 68.16 -4.02
CA GLY A 335 15.69 67.53 -4.83
C GLY A 335 15.92 66.02 -5.01
N GLU A 336 17.15 65.62 -5.30
CA GLU A 336 17.54 64.21 -5.41
C GLU A 336 17.40 63.49 -4.07
N ILE A 337 17.89 64.07 -2.97
CA ILE A 337 17.75 63.49 -1.61
C ILE A 337 16.27 63.33 -1.26
N LYS A 338 15.41 64.29 -1.62
CA LYS A 338 13.95 64.18 -1.41
C LYS A 338 13.37 62.97 -2.15
N SER A 339 13.76 62.78 -3.41
CA SER A 339 13.30 61.65 -4.23
C SER A 339 13.70 60.31 -3.60
N VAL A 340 14.98 60.17 -3.23
CA VAL A 340 15.51 58.94 -2.60
C VAL A 340 14.85 58.69 -1.24
N THR A 341 14.56 59.74 -0.47
CA THR A 341 13.87 59.61 0.82
C THR A 341 12.44 59.11 0.63
N ASN A 342 11.73 59.59 -0.39
CA ASN A 342 10.37 59.12 -0.71
C ASN A 342 10.37 57.64 -1.14
N GLU A 343 11.32 57.25 -1.98
CA GLU A 343 11.50 55.85 -2.39
C GLU A 343 11.80 54.95 -1.19
N THR A 344 12.64 55.43 -0.26
CA THR A 344 12.94 54.72 0.99
C THR A 344 11.68 54.46 1.81
N VAL A 345 10.77 55.45 1.93
CA VAL A 345 9.49 55.28 2.63
C VAL A 345 8.63 54.20 1.97
N GLN A 346 8.57 54.17 0.63
CA GLN A 346 7.82 53.13 -0.09
C GLN A 346 8.39 51.73 0.17
N ILE A 347 9.72 51.58 0.13
CA ILE A 347 10.40 50.31 0.42
C ILE A 347 10.08 49.86 1.85
N ILE A 348 10.13 50.77 2.83
CA ILE A 348 9.79 50.44 4.23
C ILE A 348 8.33 49.97 4.35
N GLY A 349 7.41 50.59 3.61
CA GLY A 349 6.01 50.14 3.52
C GLY A 349 5.90 48.70 3.02
N ASN A 350 6.59 48.36 1.93
CA ASN A 350 6.60 47.01 1.38
C ASN A 350 7.20 45.98 2.37
N ILE A 351 8.27 46.35 3.09
CA ILE A 351 8.87 45.49 4.13
C ILE A 351 7.86 45.23 5.25
N SER A 352 7.10 46.26 5.66
CA SER A 352 6.07 46.12 6.68
C SER A 352 4.93 45.20 6.24
N GLU A 353 4.53 45.27 4.97
CA GLU A 353 3.51 44.39 4.40
C GLU A 353 3.98 42.93 4.38
N VAL A 354 5.19 42.68 3.88
CA VAL A 354 5.79 41.34 3.85
C VAL A 354 5.90 40.75 5.26
N SER A 355 6.37 41.53 6.23
CA SER A 355 6.44 41.12 7.65
C SER A 355 5.05 40.77 8.22
N GLY A 356 4.01 41.51 7.82
CA GLY A 356 2.62 41.20 8.17
C GLY A 356 2.16 39.86 7.61
N ASN A 357 2.46 39.58 6.35
CA ASN A 357 2.15 38.30 5.70
C ASN A 357 2.92 37.13 6.33
N GLU A 358 4.20 37.30 6.66
CA GLU A 358 5.00 36.28 7.35
C GLU A 358 4.40 35.91 8.73
N LYS A 359 3.80 36.88 9.42
CA LYS A 359 3.09 36.62 10.69
C LYS A 359 1.84 35.77 10.50
N ILE A 360 1.08 35.99 9.42
CA ILE A 360 -0.09 35.17 9.08
C ILE A 360 0.36 33.74 8.75
N ILE A 361 1.38 33.60 7.90
CA ILE A 361 1.95 32.30 7.54
C ILE A 361 2.43 31.54 8.80
N ALA A 362 3.06 32.23 9.76
CA ALA A 362 3.47 31.60 11.00
C ALA A 362 2.29 31.08 11.84
N ALA A 363 1.15 31.76 11.82
CA ALA A 363 -0.08 31.29 12.46
C ALA A 363 -0.67 30.07 11.75
N ASP A 364 -0.69 30.07 10.40
CA ASP A 364 -1.14 28.92 9.61
C ASP A 364 -0.27 27.67 9.87
N ILE A 365 1.05 27.86 10.02
CA ILE A 365 1.98 26.78 10.42
C ILE A 365 1.62 26.24 11.81
N GLU A 366 1.24 27.10 12.76
CA GLU A 366 0.83 26.67 14.10
C GLU A 366 -0.43 25.80 14.06
N ASP A 367 -1.40 26.15 13.23
CA ASP A 367 -2.63 25.37 13.07
C ASP A 367 -2.36 24.03 12.36
N ALA A 368 -1.53 24.02 11.31
CA ALA A 368 -1.08 22.78 10.68
C ALA A 368 -0.36 21.86 11.68
N ILE A 369 0.46 22.41 12.57
CA ILE A 369 1.10 21.66 13.65
C ILE A 369 0.08 21.00 14.58
N LYS A 370 -1.03 21.68 14.92
CA LYS A 370 -2.09 21.10 15.75
C LYS A 370 -2.75 19.91 15.06
N GLU A 371 -3.03 20.03 13.76
CA GLU A 371 -3.59 18.93 12.97
C GLU A 371 -2.64 17.73 12.90
N ILE A 372 -1.35 17.97 12.58
CA ILE A 372 -0.34 16.91 12.52
C ILE A 372 -0.20 16.22 13.88
N SER A 373 -0.23 16.98 14.98
CA SER A 373 -0.19 16.43 16.33
C SER A 373 -1.40 15.53 16.64
N ALA A 374 -2.60 15.91 16.18
CA ALA A 374 -3.80 15.09 16.35
C ALA A 374 -3.69 13.78 15.55
N VAL A 375 -3.21 13.85 14.30
CA VAL A 375 -2.98 12.66 13.46
C VAL A 375 -1.92 11.75 14.07
N ALA A 376 -0.84 12.29 14.64
CA ALA A 376 0.19 11.50 15.31
C ALA A 376 -0.38 10.74 16.53
N GLN A 377 -1.23 11.40 17.34
CA GLN A 377 -1.91 10.75 18.47
C GLN A 377 -2.86 9.63 18.01
N GLN A 378 -3.66 9.89 16.98
CA GLN A 378 -4.55 8.87 16.41
C GLN A 378 -3.76 7.68 15.85
N THR A 379 -2.63 7.95 15.20
CA THR A 379 -1.76 6.89 14.67
C THR A 379 -1.17 6.06 15.80
N SER A 380 -0.79 6.68 16.92
CA SER A 380 -0.34 5.97 18.12
C SER A 380 -1.42 5.03 18.67
N ALA A 381 -2.68 5.46 18.72
CA ALA A 381 -3.78 4.61 19.15
C ALA A 381 -4.00 3.42 18.19
N ASN A 382 -3.93 3.65 16.88
CA ASN A 382 -4.05 2.60 15.88
C ASN A 382 -2.90 1.57 15.96
N ILE A 383 -1.68 2.00 16.30
CA ILE A 383 -0.52 1.13 16.54
C ILE A 383 -0.80 0.20 17.72
N GLU A 384 -1.35 0.71 18.82
CA GLU A 384 -1.71 -0.10 19.99
C GLU A 384 -2.77 -1.15 19.62
N GLU A 385 -3.83 -0.74 18.92
CA GLU A 385 -4.90 -1.65 18.48
C GLU A 385 -4.38 -2.72 17.52
N THR A 386 -3.55 -2.34 16.55
CA THR A 386 -2.97 -3.28 15.58
C THR A 386 -1.98 -4.25 16.24
N SER A 387 -1.23 -3.79 17.25
CA SER A 387 -0.34 -4.65 18.05
C SER A 387 -1.15 -5.69 18.81
N ALA A 388 -2.22 -5.27 19.50
CA ALA A 388 -3.09 -6.17 20.25
C ALA A 388 -3.76 -7.20 19.32
N ALA A 389 -4.25 -6.77 18.16
CA ALA A 389 -4.85 -7.67 17.16
C ALA A 389 -3.82 -8.69 16.61
N SER A 390 -2.57 -8.28 16.42
CA SER A 390 -1.50 -9.16 15.97
C SER A 390 -1.13 -10.22 17.02
N GLU A 391 -1.10 -9.84 18.30
CA GLU A 391 -0.92 -10.78 19.41
C GLU A 391 -2.08 -11.77 19.53
N GLU A 392 -3.32 -11.30 19.43
CA GLU A 392 -4.51 -12.17 19.46
C GLU A 392 -4.53 -13.16 18.28
N GLN A 393 -4.12 -12.71 17.10
CA GLN A 393 -4.01 -13.55 15.90
C GLN A 393 -2.94 -14.63 16.08
N SER A 394 -1.78 -14.29 16.66
CA SER A 394 -0.73 -15.27 16.99
C SER A 394 -1.24 -16.31 17.99
N GLY A 395 -1.93 -15.88 19.05
CA GLY A 395 -2.56 -16.80 20.01
C GLY A 395 -3.60 -17.72 19.36
N SER A 396 -4.40 -17.18 18.43
CA SER A 396 -5.38 -17.96 17.67
C SER A 396 -4.72 -19.01 16.75
N MET A 397 -3.56 -18.68 16.16
CA MET A 397 -2.81 -19.65 15.35
C MET A 397 -2.22 -20.77 16.19
N ALA A 398 -1.73 -20.48 17.40
CA ALA A 398 -1.28 -21.51 18.34
C ALA A 398 -2.40 -22.52 18.66
N LEU A 399 -3.61 -22.04 18.94
CA LEU A 399 -4.79 -22.90 19.16
C LEU A 399 -5.18 -23.71 17.91
N ALA A 400 -5.02 -23.13 16.71
CA ALA A 400 -5.26 -23.83 15.46
C ALA A 400 -4.26 -24.98 15.26
N PHE A 401 -2.98 -24.78 15.56
CA PHE A 401 -1.96 -25.83 15.49
C PHE A 401 -2.24 -26.98 16.46
N ASP A 402 -2.66 -26.69 17.69
CA ASP A 402 -3.08 -27.71 18.65
C ASP A 402 -4.27 -28.52 18.13
N SER A 403 -5.27 -27.84 17.56
CA SER A 403 -6.45 -28.48 16.98
C SER A 403 -6.09 -29.37 15.77
N ILE A 404 -5.19 -28.92 14.91
CA ILE A 404 -4.67 -29.70 13.78
C ILE A 404 -3.96 -30.96 14.29
N LYS A 405 -3.13 -30.83 15.33
CA LYS A 405 -2.43 -31.97 15.92
C LYS A 405 -3.41 -33.02 16.45
N SER A 406 -4.43 -32.61 17.20
CA SER A 406 -5.48 -33.52 17.68
C SER A 406 -6.27 -34.17 16.54
N LEU A 407 -6.62 -33.41 15.48
CA LEU A 407 -7.28 -33.99 14.30
C LEU A 407 -6.43 -35.04 13.61
N LYS A 408 -5.11 -34.80 13.52
CA LYS A 408 -4.17 -35.75 12.93
C LYS A 408 -4.05 -37.03 13.76
N GLU A 409 -4.03 -36.91 15.08
CA GLU A 409 -4.05 -38.05 16.01
C GLU A 409 -5.34 -38.87 15.85
N MET A 410 -6.51 -38.24 15.89
CA MET A 410 -7.80 -38.93 15.68
C MET A 410 -7.87 -39.62 14.31
N THR A 411 -7.38 -38.96 13.26
CA THR A 411 -7.35 -39.50 11.91
C THR A 411 -6.46 -40.74 11.82
N ARG A 412 -5.30 -40.72 12.49
CA ARG A 412 -4.40 -41.86 12.60
C ARG A 412 -5.06 -43.02 13.36
N GLU A 413 -5.73 -42.75 14.47
CA GLU A 413 -6.46 -43.77 15.24
C GLU A 413 -7.57 -44.42 14.40
N MET A 414 -8.34 -43.64 13.64
CA MET A 414 -9.38 -44.14 12.72
C MET A 414 -8.79 -45.04 11.63
N SER A 415 -7.64 -44.65 11.07
CA SER A 415 -6.92 -45.44 10.07
C SER A 415 -6.38 -46.74 10.68
N ASP A 416 -5.75 -46.70 11.86
CA ASP A 416 -5.22 -47.87 12.55
C ASP A 416 -6.32 -48.87 12.94
N MET A 417 -7.46 -48.38 13.44
CA MET A 417 -8.65 -49.18 13.73
C MET A 417 -9.16 -49.88 12.47
N SER A 418 -9.29 -49.13 11.37
CA SER A 418 -9.79 -49.68 10.11
C SER A 418 -8.83 -50.70 9.49
N ASN A 419 -7.52 -50.42 9.54
CA ASN A 419 -6.46 -51.32 9.07
C ASN A 419 -6.41 -52.63 9.85
N THR A 420 -6.87 -52.66 11.10
CA THR A 420 -6.97 -53.90 11.89
C THR A 420 -7.92 -54.92 11.26
N TYR A 421 -8.97 -54.47 10.56
CA TYR A 421 -9.91 -55.33 9.82
C TYR A 421 -9.39 -55.79 8.45
N VAL A 422 -8.22 -55.32 8.06
CA VAL A 422 -7.54 -55.61 6.80
C VAL A 422 -6.26 -56.44 7.03
N LYS A 423 -5.62 -56.31 8.20
CA LYS A 423 -4.39 -57.03 8.60
C LYS A 423 -4.48 -58.57 8.55
N TYR A 424 -5.67 -59.15 8.57
CA TYR A 424 -5.85 -60.62 8.49
C TYR A 424 -5.78 -61.17 7.06
N LEU A 425 -5.65 -60.30 6.05
CA LEU A 425 -5.56 -60.69 4.64
C LEU A 425 -4.14 -61.11 4.30
N LYS A 426 -3.85 -62.40 4.43
CA LYS A 426 -2.70 -63.00 3.76
C LYS A 426 -3.19 -63.59 2.46
N TYR A 427 -2.75 -63.03 1.34
CA TYR A 427 -3.04 -63.59 0.04
C TYR A 427 -1.98 -64.64 -0.34
N ASP A 428 -2.45 -65.75 -0.90
CA ASP A 428 -1.65 -66.94 -1.22
C ASP A 428 -0.75 -66.73 -2.46
N GLU A 429 0.10 -67.72 -2.77
CA GLU A 429 0.98 -67.67 -3.94
C GLU A 429 0.20 -67.58 -5.27
N GLU A 430 -1.03 -68.10 -5.31
CA GLU A 430 -1.92 -67.98 -6.48
C GLU A 430 -2.35 -66.52 -6.68
N THR A 431 -2.78 -65.84 -5.62
CA THR A 431 -3.15 -64.43 -5.67
C THR A 431 -1.96 -63.54 -6.01
N LYS A 432 -0.76 -63.82 -5.47
CA LYS A 432 0.48 -63.11 -5.86
C LYS A 432 0.76 -63.23 -7.35
N LYS A 433 0.54 -64.43 -7.92
CA LYS A 433 0.68 -64.65 -9.36
C LYS A 433 -0.35 -63.81 -10.14
N LEU A 434 -1.60 -63.79 -9.71
CA LEU A 434 -2.67 -62.98 -10.33
C LEU A 434 -2.39 -61.47 -10.26
N ILE A 435 -1.81 -60.98 -9.15
CA ILE A 435 -1.40 -59.57 -9.00
C ILE A 435 -0.31 -59.22 -10.01
N ASN A 436 0.73 -60.04 -10.12
CA ASN A 436 1.84 -59.80 -11.06
C ASN A 436 1.39 -59.91 -12.53
N GLU A 437 0.55 -60.90 -12.85
CA GLU A 437 -0.05 -61.04 -14.18
C GLU A 437 -0.98 -59.86 -14.49
N GLY A 438 -1.78 -59.43 -13.50
CA GLY A 438 -2.65 -58.27 -13.59
C GLY A 438 -1.86 -57.00 -13.90
N LEU A 439 -0.73 -56.78 -13.21
CA LEU A 439 0.11 -55.60 -13.46
C LEU A 439 0.68 -55.60 -14.88
N ASN A 440 1.08 -56.76 -15.41
CA ASN A 440 1.52 -56.87 -16.80
C ASN A 440 0.40 -56.54 -17.80
N ILE A 441 -0.84 -56.96 -17.51
CA ILE A 441 -2.00 -56.62 -18.33
C ILE A 441 -2.30 -55.11 -18.24
N LEU A 442 -2.17 -54.49 -17.06
CA LEU A 442 -2.32 -53.04 -16.92
C LEU A 442 -1.31 -52.27 -17.77
N ARG A 443 -0.06 -52.74 -17.84
CA ARG A 443 0.96 -52.17 -18.74
C ARG A 443 0.56 -52.27 -20.21
N GLU A 444 -0.07 -53.39 -20.62
CA GLU A 444 -0.59 -53.54 -21.99
C GLU A 444 -1.73 -52.54 -22.25
N ILE A 445 -2.67 -52.45 -21.31
CA ILE A 445 -3.81 -51.53 -21.40
C ILE A 445 -3.34 -50.08 -21.46
N SER A 446 -2.35 -49.69 -20.65
CA SER A 446 -1.87 -48.30 -20.57
C SER A 446 -1.22 -47.80 -21.88
N LEU A 447 -0.85 -48.71 -22.78
CA LEU A 447 -0.32 -48.41 -24.11
C LEU A 447 -1.42 -48.27 -25.19
N ASP A 448 -2.68 -48.58 -24.89
CA ASP A 448 -3.78 -48.45 -25.84
C ASP A 448 -4.15 -46.98 -26.05
N LYS A 449 -3.90 -46.47 -27.26
CA LYS A 449 -4.17 -45.09 -27.67
C LYS A 449 -5.64 -44.70 -27.55
N LYS A 450 -6.57 -45.66 -27.52
CA LYS A 450 -8.00 -45.40 -27.30
C LYS A 450 -8.29 -44.80 -25.92
N LEU A 451 -7.35 -44.86 -24.99
CA LEU A 451 -7.47 -44.26 -23.66
C LEU A 451 -7.13 -42.76 -23.62
N TYR A 452 -6.53 -42.21 -24.67
CA TYR A 452 -5.98 -40.83 -24.62
C TYR A 452 -7.06 -39.77 -24.49
N ASP A 453 -8.23 -39.98 -25.08
CA ASP A 453 -9.35 -39.05 -25.00
C ASP A 453 -10.04 -39.06 -23.61
N MET A 454 -9.78 -40.10 -22.80
CA MET A 454 -10.36 -40.30 -21.46
C MET A 454 -11.89 -40.13 -21.39
N GLU A 455 -12.58 -40.38 -22.49
CA GLU A 455 -14.02 -40.26 -22.59
C GLU A 455 -14.68 -41.48 -21.95
N TRP A 456 -15.51 -41.23 -20.94
CA TRP A 456 -16.12 -42.26 -20.08
C TRP A 456 -16.70 -43.45 -20.84
N ASP A 457 -17.51 -43.20 -21.87
CA ASP A 457 -18.17 -44.27 -22.60
C ASP A 457 -17.18 -45.12 -23.40
N LYS A 458 -16.21 -44.48 -24.07
CA LYS A 458 -15.18 -45.16 -24.87
C LYS A 458 -14.25 -45.99 -24.01
N THR A 459 -13.72 -45.41 -22.94
CA THR A 459 -12.83 -46.09 -22.00
C THR A 459 -13.57 -47.24 -21.33
N SER A 460 -14.80 -47.05 -20.86
CA SER A 460 -15.58 -48.11 -20.20
C SER A 460 -15.90 -49.28 -21.14
N VAL A 461 -16.18 -49.03 -22.42
CA VAL A 461 -16.33 -50.10 -23.43
C VAL A 461 -15.04 -50.90 -23.60
N LEU A 462 -13.90 -50.21 -23.69
CA LEU A 462 -12.60 -50.87 -23.82
C LEU A 462 -12.27 -51.72 -22.58
N LEU A 463 -12.44 -51.17 -21.38
CA LEU A 463 -12.16 -51.88 -20.13
C LEU A 463 -13.03 -53.13 -19.99
N ARG A 464 -14.30 -53.10 -20.44
CA ARG A 464 -15.17 -54.28 -20.46
C ARG A 464 -14.59 -55.42 -21.31
N GLN A 465 -14.04 -55.12 -22.49
CA GLN A 465 -13.41 -56.14 -23.35
C GLN A 465 -12.22 -56.82 -22.65
N TYR A 466 -11.42 -56.04 -21.91
CA TYR A 466 -10.33 -56.57 -21.11
C TYR A 466 -10.84 -57.43 -19.95
N THR A 467 -11.90 -57.03 -19.25
CA THR A 467 -12.48 -57.85 -18.17
C THR A 467 -13.27 -59.07 -18.65
N ASP A 468 -13.67 -59.11 -19.92
CA ASP A 468 -14.21 -60.31 -20.55
C ASP A 468 -13.12 -61.36 -20.80
N LYS A 469 -11.93 -60.90 -21.21
CA LYS A 469 -10.76 -61.74 -21.45
C LYS A 469 -10.02 -62.13 -20.17
N TYR A 470 -9.90 -61.22 -19.22
CA TYR A 470 -9.11 -61.36 -18.00
C TYR A 470 -10.01 -61.27 -16.76
N LYS A 471 -10.42 -62.43 -16.26
CA LYS A 471 -11.38 -62.55 -15.14
C LYS A 471 -10.80 -62.26 -13.75
N GLN A 472 -9.51 -61.96 -13.66
CA GLN A 472 -8.82 -61.65 -12.39
C GLN A 472 -9.11 -60.24 -11.86
N PHE A 473 -9.60 -59.32 -12.69
CA PHE A 473 -9.95 -57.97 -12.27
C PHE A 473 -11.39 -57.92 -11.74
N SER A 474 -11.58 -57.57 -10.47
CA SER A 474 -12.91 -57.19 -9.96
C SER A 474 -13.31 -55.83 -10.49
N ILE A 475 -12.39 -54.87 -10.46
CA ILE A 475 -12.53 -53.55 -11.03
C ILE A 475 -11.38 -53.29 -11.98
N LEU A 476 -11.70 -52.61 -13.07
CA LEU A 476 -10.73 -52.03 -13.98
C LEU A 476 -11.22 -50.62 -14.32
N SER A 477 -10.38 -49.61 -14.14
CA SER A 477 -10.75 -48.20 -14.26
C SER A 477 -9.62 -47.32 -14.82
N ILE A 478 -10.01 -46.13 -15.29
CA ILE A 478 -9.09 -45.06 -15.70
C ILE A 478 -9.25 -43.87 -14.76
N LEU A 479 -8.13 -43.31 -14.33
CA LEU A 479 -8.04 -42.05 -13.59
C LEU A 479 -7.34 -41.01 -14.48
N ASP A 480 -7.87 -39.78 -14.56
CA ASP A 480 -7.18 -38.67 -15.23
C ASP A 480 -6.02 -38.09 -14.40
N ASN A 481 -5.33 -37.10 -14.93
CA ASN A 481 -4.25 -36.35 -14.25
C ASN A 481 -4.70 -35.53 -13.02
N LYS A 482 -5.97 -35.58 -12.63
CA LYS A 482 -6.50 -35.02 -11.38
C LYS A 482 -6.97 -36.11 -10.41
N GLY A 483 -6.80 -37.39 -10.75
CA GLY A 483 -7.25 -38.52 -9.95
C GLY A 483 -8.75 -38.76 -10.01
N ILE A 484 -9.44 -38.18 -11.01
CA ILE A 484 -10.88 -38.32 -11.21
C ILE A 484 -11.14 -39.54 -12.11
N PHE A 485 -12.16 -40.32 -11.77
CA PHE A 485 -12.61 -41.46 -12.58
C PHE A 485 -13.04 -41.04 -14.00
N ARG A 486 -12.49 -41.71 -15.00
CA ARG A 486 -12.75 -41.50 -16.43
C ARG A 486 -13.12 -42.76 -17.20
N GLY A 487 -13.30 -43.89 -16.52
CA GLY A 487 -13.88 -45.11 -17.09
C GLY A 487 -13.89 -46.26 -16.09
N CYS A 488 -14.83 -47.19 -16.23
CA CYS A 488 -14.92 -48.39 -15.39
C CYS A 488 -15.56 -49.57 -16.14
N ASN A 489 -15.15 -50.80 -15.81
CA ASN A 489 -15.74 -52.02 -16.37
C ASN A 489 -17.19 -52.29 -15.91
N HIS A 490 -17.64 -51.73 -14.78
CA HIS A 490 -18.99 -51.94 -14.23
C HIS A 490 -19.94 -50.78 -14.55
N ILE A 491 -21.09 -51.10 -15.16
CA ILE A 491 -22.08 -50.12 -15.66
C ILE A 491 -22.87 -49.44 -14.52
N GLU A 492 -23.02 -50.10 -13.37
CA GLU A 492 -23.81 -49.57 -12.25
C GLU A 492 -23.18 -48.33 -11.58
N TYR A 493 -21.88 -48.07 -11.81
CA TYR A 493 -21.23 -46.88 -11.29
C TYR A 493 -21.69 -45.60 -11.98
N ASN A 494 -22.30 -45.67 -13.17
CA ASN A 494 -22.69 -44.53 -14.02
C ASN A 494 -23.62 -43.48 -13.36
N LYS A 495 -24.14 -43.72 -12.14
CA LYS A 495 -24.93 -42.76 -11.34
C LYS A 495 -24.22 -42.20 -10.10
N LEU A 496 -22.98 -42.61 -9.82
CA LEU A 496 -22.18 -42.20 -8.65
C LEU A 496 -20.85 -41.50 -9.04
N VAL A 497 -20.49 -41.47 -10.33
CA VAL A 497 -19.12 -41.18 -10.79
C VAL A 497 -18.76 -39.70 -10.88
N ASP A 498 -19.72 -38.79 -10.93
CA ASP A 498 -19.38 -37.37 -10.94
C ASP A 498 -18.80 -37.01 -9.56
N ASN A 499 -17.47 -37.02 -9.46
CA ASN A 499 -16.61 -36.60 -8.34
C ASN A 499 -16.01 -37.67 -7.40
N LEU A 500 -15.82 -38.91 -7.84
CA LEU A 500 -14.95 -39.85 -7.12
C LEU A 500 -13.46 -39.50 -7.36
N ASP A 501 -12.90 -38.73 -6.42
CA ASP A 501 -11.51 -38.27 -6.40
C ASP A 501 -10.62 -39.25 -5.60
N PHE A 502 -9.63 -39.84 -6.29
CA PHE A 502 -8.61 -40.72 -5.73
C PHE A 502 -7.20 -40.12 -5.76
N SER A 503 -7.08 -38.81 -5.97
CA SER A 503 -5.79 -38.09 -6.00
C SER A 503 -4.95 -38.26 -4.72
N HIS A 504 -5.63 -38.53 -3.61
CA HIS A 504 -5.04 -38.79 -2.31
C HIS A 504 -4.40 -40.18 -2.17
N ARG A 505 -4.72 -41.15 -3.04
CA ARG A 505 -4.30 -42.55 -2.91
C ARG A 505 -2.95 -42.82 -3.57
N ASP A 506 -2.17 -43.72 -2.97
CA ASP A 506 -0.82 -44.04 -3.49
C ASP A 506 -0.86 -44.76 -4.83
N TYR A 507 -1.90 -45.59 -5.05
CA TYR A 507 -2.15 -46.22 -6.36
C TYR A 507 -2.52 -45.20 -7.46
N TYR A 508 -2.69 -43.93 -7.14
CA TYR A 508 -2.74 -42.85 -8.11
C TYR A 508 -1.43 -42.05 -8.15
N LYS A 509 -0.90 -41.66 -6.99
CA LYS A 509 0.31 -40.83 -6.86
C LYS A 509 1.55 -41.46 -7.50
N GLU A 510 1.75 -42.77 -7.35
CA GLU A 510 2.92 -43.46 -7.89
C GLU A 510 2.91 -43.55 -9.43
N PRO A 511 1.79 -43.92 -10.09
CA PRO A 511 1.64 -43.75 -11.53
C PRO A 511 1.88 -42.32 -12.02
N MET A 512 1.45 -41.29 -11.28
CA MET A 512 1.70 -39.91 -11.69
C MET A 512 3.20 -39.52 -11.63
N LYS A 513 3.99 -40.21 -10.81
CA LYS A 513 5.47 -40.12 -10.81
C LYS A 513 6.11 -40.96 -11.92
N GLY A 514 5.32 -41.79 -12.60
CA GLY A 514 5.74 -42.65 -13.69
C GLY A 514 6.06 -44.09 -13.29
N ASN A 515 5.74 -44.49 -12.05
CA ASN A 515 6.00 -45.81 -11.51
C ASN A 515 4.75 -46.69 -11.56
N ASP A 516 4.95 -47.99 -11.73
CA ASP A 516 3.89 -48.96 -11.42
C ASP A 516 3.71 -49.07 -9.91
N TYR A 517 2.50 -49.40 -9.45
CA TYR A 517 2.22 -49.55 -8.05
C TYR A 517 1.36 -50.78 -7.75
N ILE A 518 1.67 -51.43 -6.63
CA ILE A 518 0.88 -52.49 -6.02
C ILE A 518 0.61 -52.04 -4.59
N SER A 519 -0.66 -51.88 -4.23
CA SER A 519 -1.01 -51.48 -2.86
C SER A 519 -0.95 -52.67 -1.91
N GLU A 520 -0.91 -52.38 -0.60
CA GLU A 520 -1.36 -53.36 0.39
C GLU A 520 -2.85 -53.69 0.17
N PRO A 521 -3.33 -54.88 0.59
CA PRO A 521 -4.75 -55.19 0.55
C PRO A 521 -5.58 -54.12 1.26
N LEU A 522 -6.72 -53.77 0.70
CA LEU A 522 -7.66 -52.83 1.30
C LEU A 522 -9.10 -53.18 0.95
N ILE A 523 -10.05 -52.56 1.65
CA ILE A 523 -11.46 -52.61 1.25
C ILE A 523 -11.65 -51.54 0.18
N SER A 524 -11.90 -51.98 -1.04
CA SER A 524 -12.07 -51.09 -2.18
C SER A 524 -13.36 -50.29 -2.04
N ILE A 525 -13.29 -48.98 -2.25
CA ILE A 525 -14.47 -48.10 -2.10
C ILE A 525 -15.49 -48.34 -3.21
N PRO A 526 -15.10 -48.50 -4.50
CA PRO A 526 -16.12 -48.76 -5.50
C PRO A 526 -16.76 -50.14 -5.32
N SER A 527 -16.00 -51.24 -5.15
CA SER A 527 -16.56 -52.60 -5.09
C SER A 527 -16.98 -53.07 -3.69
N TYR A 528 -16.52 -52.41 -2.63
CA TYR A 528 -16.67 -52.83 -1.23
C TYR A 528 -16.21 -54.26 -0.95
N VAL A 529 -15.29 -54.77 -1.77
CA VAL A 529 -14.61 -56.05 -1.53
C VAL A 529 -13.18 -55.84 -1.10
N TYR A 530 -12.61 -56.84 -0.44
CA TYR A 530 -11.18 -56.91 -0.23
C TYR A 530 -10.48 -57.14 -1.56
N GLY A 531 -9.61 -56.19 -1.91
CA GLY A 531 -8.86 -56.23 -3.14
C GLY A 531 -7.47 -55.67 -2.97
N VAL A 532 -6.63 -55.99 -3.95
CA VAL A 532 -5.30 -55.38 -4.12
C VAL A 532 -5.37 -54.46 -5.34
N PRO A 533 -5.55 -53.16 -5.13
CA PRO A 533 -5.31 -52.15 -6.16
C PRO A 533 -3.90 -52.24 -6.73
N ILE A 534 -3.84 -52.31 -8.04
CA ILE A 534 -2.64 -52.21 -8.85
C ILE A 534 -2.84 -51.12 -9.89
N SER A 535 -1.78 -50.44 -10.29
CA SER A 535 -1.88 -49.35 -11.25
C SER A 535 -0.62 -49.10 -12.05
N CYS A 536 -0.83 -48.58 -13.25
CA CYS A 536 0.23 -48.23 -14.21
C CYS A 536 -0.02 -46.83 -14.80
N PRO A 537 1.03 -46.06 -15.12
CA PRO A 537 0.90 -44.78 -15.79
C PRO A 537 0.40 -44.94 -17.24
N ILE A 538 -0.52 -44.07 -17.65
CA ILE A 538 -0.91 -43.87 -19.04
C ILE A 538 -0.09 -42.73 -19.60
N ARG A 539 0.68 -43.01 -20.66
CA ARG A 539 1.59 -42.05 -21.28
C ARG A 539 1.13 -41.68 -22.68
N ASN A 540 1.12 -40.39 -22.97
CA ASN A 540 1.04 -39.85 -24.33
C ASN A 540 2.36 -39.16 -24.65
N GLY A 541 3.25 -39.86 -25.35
CA GLY A 541 4.65 -39.43 -25.49
C GLY A 541 5.37 -39.43 -24.14
N ASN A 542 5.95 -38.29 -23.76
CA ASN A 542 6.64 -38.12 -22.47
C ASN A 542 5.71 -37.66 -21.34
N GLU A 543 4.48 -37.28 -21.65
CA GLU A 543 3.51 -36.78 -20.68
C GLU A 543 2.70 -37.94 -20.07
N ILE A 544 2.56 -37.93 -18.74
CA ILE A 544 1.64 -38.83 -18.03
C ILE A 544 0.29 -38.14 -17.97
N ILE A 545 -0.69 -38.70 -18.68
CA ILE A 545 -2.02 -38.10 -18.82
C ILE A 545 -3.03 -38.68 -17.81
N GLY A 546 -2.67 -39.77 -17.14
CA GLY A 546 -3.47 -40.40 -16.09
C GLY A 546 -2.96 -41.81 -15.75
N ALA A 547 -3.78 -42.60 -15.08
CA ALA A 547 -3.42 -43.95 -14.63
C ALA A 547 -4.50 -44.96 -15.02
N VAL A 548 -4.07 -46.16 -15.41
CA VAL A 548 -4.95 -47.33 -15.44
C VAL A 548 -4.84 -48.01 -14.09
N MET A 549 -5.99 -48.32 -13.49
CA MET A 549 -6.09 -48.98 -12.21
C MET A 549 -6.88 -50.27 -12.37
N GLY A 550 -6.38 -51.32 -11.74
CA GLY A 550 -7.04 -52.61 -11.65
C GLY A 550 -7.12 -53.04 -10.20
N GLU A 551 -8.16 -53.77 -9.84
CA GLU A 551 -8.32 -54.37 -8.54
C GLU A 551 -8.37 -55.87 -8.69
N ILE A 552 -7.47 -56.57 -7.99
CA ILE A 552 -7.51 -58.02 -7.89
C ILE A 552 -8.31 -58.37 -6.65
N CYS A 553 -9.49 -58.96 -6.83
CA CYS A 553 -10.31 -59.45 -5.72
C CYS A 553 -9.62 -60.61 -5.04
N ILE A 554 -9.56 -60.57 -3.71
CA ILE A 554 -8.92 -61.62 -2.91
C ILE A 554 -9.94 -62.46 -2.12
N GLU A 555 -11.25 -62.19 -2.26
CA GLU A 555 -12.38 -62.83 -1.52
C GLU A 555 -12.88 -64.19 -2.03
#